data_AF-A0A933H7K3-F1
#
_entry.id   AF-A0A933H7K3-F1
#
_cell.length_a   1.000
_cell.length_b   1.000
_cell.length_c   1.000
_cell.angle_alpha   90.00
_cell.angle_beta   90.00
_cell.angle_gamma   90.00
#
_symmetry.space_group_name_H-M   'P 1'
#
loop_
_entity.id
_entity.type
_entity.pdbx_description
1 polymer ?
#
loop_
_entity_poly.entity_id
_entity_poly.type
_entity_poly.pdbx_seq_one_letter_code
_entity_poly.pdbx_strand_id
1 'polypeptide(L)'
;MSKVEEAKALLVDVDGVRTVEVEHQGALPGRQQLVIEYNGADKEVSAILSTLIKKKIPVIHFSEDVRDMEAVFMQATKGIVGSN
;
A
#
# COMPACT_ATOMS: atom_id res chain seq x y z
N MET A 1 8.04 2.75 21.09
CA MET A 1 7.44 2.42 19.78
C MET A 1 7.63 3.59 18.85
N SER A 2 8.16 3.33 17.66
CA SER A 2 8.22 4.30 16.56
C SER A 2 6.80 4.57 16.03
N LYS A 3 6.57 5.77 15.47
CA LYS A 3 5.31 6.09 14.78
C LYS A 3 5.03 5.18 13.59
N VAL A 4 6.08 4.65 12.97
CA VAL A 4 5.98 3.71 11.84
C VAL A 4 5.57 2.33 12.32
N GLU A 5 6.04 1.89 13.49
CA GLU A 5 5.58 0.64 14.10
C GLU A 5 4.12 0.73 14.52
N GLU A 6 3.71 1.88 15.07
CA GLU A 6 2.31 2.15 15.41
C GLU A 6 1.42 2.15 14.15
N ALA A 7 1.86 2.79 13.07
CA ALA A 7 1.17 2.78 11.78
C ALA A 7 1.07 1.37 11.20
N LYS A 8 2.16 0.59 11.23
CA LYS A 8 2.17 -0.79 10.78
C LYS A 8 1.16 -1.64 11.54
N ALA A 9 1.17 -1.56 12.88
CA ALA A 9 0.24 -2.31 13.71
C ALA A 9 -1.23 -1.97 13.37
N LEU A 10 -1.53 -0.69 13.17
CA LEU A 10 -2.87 -0.26 12.78
C LEU A 10 -3.28 -0.78 11.39
N LEU A 11 -2.36 -0.76 10.42
CA LEU A 11 -2.63 -1.18 9.04
C LEU A 11 -2.84 -2.69 8.92
N VAL A 12 -2.17 -3.48 9.75
CA VAL A 12 -2.38 -4.95 9.80
C VAL A 12 -3.80 -5.30 10.23
N ASP A 13 -4.44 -4.46 11.04
CA ASP A 13 -5.81 -4.67 11.53
C ASP A 13 -6.90 -4.13 10.58
N VAL A 14 -6.52 -3.49 9.47
CA VAL A 14 -7.47 -2.96 8.48
C VAL A 14 -7.98 -4.07 7.58
N ASP A 15 -9.29 -4.23 7.50
CA ASP A 15 -9.93 -5.18 6.59
C ASP A 15 -9.59 -4.86 5.12
N GLY A 16 -9.16 -5.89 4.38
CA GLY A 16 -8.68 -5.77 3.00
C GLY A 16 -7.17 -5.54 2.85
N VAL A 17 -6.42 -5.24 3.92
CA VAL A 17 -4.94 -5.19 3.85
C VAL A 17 -4.39 -6.62 3.85
N ARG A 18 -3.61 -6.96 2.81
CA ARG A 18 -2.98 -8.27 2.65
C ARG A 18 -1.56 -8.30 3.19
N THR A 19 -0.79 -7.24 2.91
CA THR A 19 0.60 -7.13 3.32
C THR A 19 0.90 -5.71 3.79
N VAL A 20 1.86 -5.58 4.71
CA VAL A 20 2.37 -4.30 5.21
C VAL A 20 3.88 -4.38 5.32
N GLU A 21 4.57 -3.70 4.42
CA GLU A 21 6.03 -3.68 4.32
C GLU A 21 6.58 -2.32 4.73
N VAL A 22 7.68 -2.35 5.49
CA VAL A 22 8.40 -1.13 5.89
C VAL A 22 9.61 -1.01 4.99
N GLU A 23 9.59 -0.02 4.11
CA GLU A 23 10.74 0.35 3.30
C GLU A 23 11.60 1.34 4.08
N HIS A 24 12.78 0.88 4.48
CA HIS A 24 13.78 1.69 5.18
C HIS A 24 14.58 2.61 4.23
N GLN A 25 14.45 2.40 2.93
CA GLN A 25 15.01 3.25 1.86
C GLN A 25 13.88 3.88 1.06
N GLY A 26 13.10 4.76 1.69
CA GLY A 26 12.22 5.64 0.93
C GLY A 26 13.05 6.55 0.02
N ALA A 27 12.42 7.17 -0.98
CA ALA A 27 13.06 8.05 -1.96
C ALA A 27 13.87 9.23 -1.35
N LEU A 28 13.72 9.49 -0.04
CA LEU A 28 14.43 10.54 0.68
C LEU A 28 15.15 9.97 1.94
N PRO A 29 16.40 10.37 2.21
CA PRO A 29 17.14 9.94 3.40
C PRO A 29 16.40 10.28 4.69
N GLY A 30 16.32 9.32 5.62
CA GLY A 30 15.69 9.50 6.93
C GLY A 30 14.15 9.41 6.95
N ARG A 31 13.52 9.09 5.81
CA ARG A 31 12.09 8.77 5.76
C ARG A 31 11.87 7.27 5.65
N GLN A 32 10.93 6.78 6.44
CA GLN A 32 10.43 5.42 6.34
C GLN A 32 9.15 5.46 5.53
N GLN A 33 9.02 4.52 4.61
CA GLN A 33 7.84 4.36 3.76
C GLN A 33 7.13 3.06 4.15
N LEU A 34 5.80 3.10 4.15
CA LEU A 34 4.97 1.93 4.35
C LEU A 34 4.29 1.62 3.02
N VAL A 35 4.50 0.40 2.54
CA VAL A 35 3.83 -0.11 1.34
C VAL A 35 2.84 -1.16 1.80
N ILE A 36 1.59 -1.03 1.35
CA ILE A 36 0.53 -1.98 1.66
C ILE A 36 -0.04 -2.54 0.36
N GLU A 37 -0.31 -3.84 0.35
CA GLU A 37 -1.21 -4.41 -0.65
C GLU A 37 -2.62 -4.39 -0.09
N TYR A 38 -3.49 -3.64 -0.75
CA TYR A 38 -4.88 -3.49 -0.37
C TYR A 38 -5.79 -4.13 -1.41
N ASN A 39 -6.79 -4.88 -0.96
CA ASN A 39 -7.83 -5.46 -1.79
C ASN A 39 -9.20 -4.96 -1.30
N GLY A 40 -9.73 -3.95 -1.97
CA GLY A 40 -10.99 -3.30 -1.62
C GLY A 40 -11.31 -2.20 -2.63
N ALA A 41 -12.26 -1.34 -2.28
CA ALA A 41 -12.66 -0.21 -3.14
C ALA A 41 -11.90 1.07 -2.78
N ASP A 42 -11.73 1.99 -3.74
CA ASP A 42 -11.05 3.29 -3.57
C ASP A 42 -11.59 4.11 -2.36
N LYS A 43 -12.91 4.02 -2.12
CA LYS A 43 -13.57 4.67 -0.99
C LYS A 43 -13.04 4.20 0.37
N GLU A 44 -12.58 2.95 0.45
CA GLU A 44 -12.03 2.34 1.67
C GLU A 44 -10.55 2.73 1.85
N VAL A 45 -9.80 2.93 0.75
CA VAL A 45 -8.43 3.45 0.79
C VAL A 45 -8.40 4.85 1.42
N SER A 46 -9.37 5.70 1.10
CA SER A 46 -9.52 7.02 1.74
C SER A 46 -9.79 6.93 3.25
N ALA A 47 -10.45 5.85 3.70
CA ALA A 47 -10.70 5.60 5.12
C ALA A 47 -9.42 5.19 5.88
N ILE A 48 -8.47 4.54 5.20
CA ILE A 48 -7.15 4.22 5.75
C ILE A 48 -6.40 5.51 6.10
N LEU A 49 -6.28 6.43 5.14
CA LEU A 49 -5.64 7.73 5.37
C LEU A 49 -6.32 8.48 6.54
N SER A 50 -7.66 8.50 6.56
CA SER A 50 -8.43 9.13 7.62
C SER A 50 -8.13 8.53 9.00
N THR A 51 -7.90 7.22 9.07
CA THR A 51 -7.57 6.52 10.33
C THR A 51 -6.18 6.89 10.84
N LEU A 52 -5.19 6.97 9.95
CA LEU A 52 -3.83 7.40 10.29
C LEU A 52 -3.81 8.82 10.86
N ILE A 53 -4.54 9.74 10.23
CA ILE A 53 -4.67 11.13 10.68
C ILE A 53 -5.34 11.19 12.06
N LYS A 54 -6.46 10.47 12.27
CA LYS A 54 -7.15 10.40 13.58
C LYS A 54 -6.25 9.89 14.70
N LYS A 55 -5.32 8.97 14.39
CA LYS A 55 -4.32 8.43 15.32
C LYS A 55 -3.10 9.34 15.49
N LYS A 56 -3.12 10.55 14.91
CA LYS A 56 -2.03 11.54 14.96
C LYS A 56 -0.71 10.98 14.41
N ILE A 57 -0.80 10.12 13.39
CA ILE A 57 0.36 9.62 12.66
C ILE A 57 0.62 10.60 11.51
N PRO A 58 1.80 11.25 11.47
CA PRO A 58 2.10 12.22 10.43
C PRO A 58 2.31 11.50 9.09
N VAL A 59 1.46 11.81 8.11
CA VAL A 59 1.55 11.31 6.74
C VAL A 59 2.02 12.47 5.85
N ILE A 60 3.22 12.33 5.28
CA ILE A 60 3.81 13.37 4.40
C ILE A 60 3.37 13.14 2.96
N HIS A 61 3.27 11.88 2.55
CA HIS A 61 2.87 11.47 1.23
C HIS A 61 1.99 10.22 1.34
N PHE A 62 0.90 10.19 0.60
CA PHE A 62 -0.01 9.06 0.49
C PHE A 62 -0.39 8.93 -0.98
N SER A 63 -0.08 7.78 -1.56
CA SER A 63 -0.35 7.47 -2.96
C SER A 63 -0.94 6.08 -3.05
N GLU A 64 -1.86 5.92 -3.99
CA GLU A 64 -2.42 4.63 -4.38
C GLU A 64 -1.91 4.30 -5.77
N ASP A 65 -1.55 3.04 -5.99
CA ASP A 65 -1.26 2.49 -7.31
C ASP A 65 -2.31 1.41 -7.60
N VAL A 66 -3.31 1.78 -8.41
CA VAL A 66 -4.38 0.88 -8.82
C VAL A 66 -3.83 -0.05 -9.90
N ARG A 67 -3.43 -1.24 -9.49
CA ARG A 67 -3.01 -2.30 -10.41
C ARG A 67 -4.25 -3.07 -10.84
N ASP A 68 -4.68 -2.84 -12.08
CA ASP A 68 -5.77 -3.61 -12.68
C ASP A 68 -5.40 -5.09 -12.74
N MET A 69 -6.24 -5.96 -12.18
CA MET A 69 -5.99 -7.40 -12.16
C MET A 69 -5.86 -7.96 -13.58
N GLU A 70 -6.52 -7.36 -14.58
CA GLU A 70 -6.38 -7.76 -15.98
C GLU A 70 -4.93 -7.61 -16.49
N ALA A 71 -4.23 -6.55 -16.06
CA ALA A 71 -2.83 -6.32 -16.41
C ALA A 71 -1.89 -7.33 -15.73
N VAL A 72 -2.21 -7.75 -14.49
CA VAL A 72 -1.44 -8.78 -13.76
C VAL A 72 -1.62 -10.16 -14.40
N PHE A 73 -2.84 -10.52 -14.80
CA PHE A 73 -3.10 -11.75 -15.55
C PHE A 73 -2.38 -11.78 -16.89
N MET A 74 -2.40 -10.65 -17.61
CA MET A 74 -1.64 -10.47 -18.83
C MET A 74 -0.14 -10.66 -18.55
N GLN A 75 0.46 -10.07 -17.52
CA GLN A 75 1.89 -10.26 -17.22
C GLN A 75 2.24 -11.72 -16.85
N ALA A 76 1.38 -12.42 -16.12
CA ALA A 76 1.57 -13.82 -15.78
C ALA A 76 1.43 -14.77 -16.99
N THR A 77 0.75 -14.34 -18.06
CA THR A 77 0.48 -15.16 -19.25
C THR A 77 1.15 -14.66 -20.54
N LYS A 78 1.75 -13.47 -20.57
CA LYS A 78 2.38 -12.83 -21.75
C LYS A 78 3.78 -13.36 -22.11
N GLY A 79 4.04 -14.63 -21.83
CA GLY A 79 5.01 -15.42 -22.59
C GLY A 79 4.36 -16.30 -23.67
N ILE A 80 3.03 -16.44 -23.71
CA ILE A 80 2.35 -17.44 -24.54
C ILE A 80 1.00 -16.92 -25.06
N VAL A 81 0.99 -15.95 -25.97
CA VAL A 81 0.06 -15.92 -27.14
C VAL A 81 0.76 -15.07 -28.21
N GLY A 82 0.91 -15.66 -29.40
CA GLY A 82 1.91 -15.32 -30.41
C GLY A 82 1.89 -13.89 -30.94
N SER A 83 3.10 -13.33 -31.08
CA SER A 83 3.38 -12.37 -32.13
C SER A 83 3.52 -13.16 -33.43
N ASN A 84 2.54 -12.98 -34.32
CA ASN A 84 2.65 -13.28 -35.74
C ASN A 84 3.52 -12.24 -36.43
#